data_AF-A0AAU1ZES2-F1
#
_entry.id   AF-A0AAU1ZES2-F1
#
_cell.length_a   1.000
_cell.length_b   1.000
_cell.length_c   1.000
_cell.angle_alpha   90.00
_cell.angle_beta   90.00
_cell.angle_gamma   90.00
#
_symmetry.space_group_name_H-M   'P 1'
#
loop_
_entity.id
_entity.type
_entity.pdbx_description
1 polymer ?
#
loop_
_entity_poly.entity_id
_entity_poly.type
_entity_poly.pdbx_seq_one_letter_code
_entity_poly.pdbx_strand_id
1 'polypeptide(L)'
;MLGILTPPAQASSWTGYLTGVMPGYESRRWTDTGGTTTIKFTDCYSGTWKSANVRLRKDTFGPDPAYATAVFTNCFNGTTATSTGTWSDHGSGDYYFAVNEGGVNLTLTVKAITVTY
;
A
#
# COMPACT_ATOMS: atom_id res chain seq x y z
N MET A 1 -14.75 5.19 -39.12
CA MET A 1 -14.21 4.42 -37.98
C MET A 1 -13.94 5.43 -36.86
N LEU A 2 -14.87 5.60 -35.93
CA LEU A 2 -14.67 6.49 -34.77
C LEU A 2 -13.81 5.74 -33.75
N GLY A 3 -12.58 6.21 -33.54
CA GLY A 3 -11.71 5.72 -32.49
C GLY A 3 -12.28 6.15 -31.14
N ILE A 4 -12.83 5.18 -30.40
CA ILE A 4 -13.10 5.34 -28.98
C ILE A 4 -11.74 5.49 -28.27
N LEU A 5 -11.34 6.72 -28.00
CA LEU A 5 -10.41 7.03 -26.92
C LEU A 5 -11.14 6.67 -25.62
N THR A 6 -11.04 5.41 -25.19
CA THR A 6 -11.32 5.10 -23.78
C THR A 6 -10.32 5.95 -22.99
N PRO A 7 -10.76 6.94 -22.20
CA PRO A 7 -9.84 7.60 -21.30
C PRO A 7 -9.17 6.50 -20.46
N PRO A 8 -7.87 6.59 -20.15
CA PRO A 8 -7.29 5.67 -19.19
C PRO A 8 -8.20 5.71 -17.96
N ALA A 9 -8.60 4.54 -17.44
CA ALA A 9 -9.32 4.46 -16.18
C ALA A 9 -8.62 5.42 -15.21
N GLN A 10 -9.32 6.49 -14.80
CA GLN A 10 -8.67 7.51 -13.99
C GLN A 10 -8.38 6.86 -12.65
N ALA A 11 -7.13 6.42 -12.47
CA ALA A 11 -6.68 5.86 -11.22
C ALA A 11 -6.85 6.94 -10.15
N SER A 12 -7.70 6.66 -9.18
CA SER A 12 -7.85 7.46 -7.98
C SER A 12 -6.57 7.35 -7.17
N SER A 13 -6.27 8.36 -6.36
CA SER A 13 -5.08 8.30 -5.53
C SER A 13 -5.24 9.07 -4.23
N TRP A 14 -4.45 8.67 -3.24
CA TRP A 14 -4.28 9.43 -2.03
C TRP A 14 -2.83 9.36 -1.55
N THR A 15 -2.43 10.38 -0.79
CA THR A 15 -1.10 10.47 -0.20
C THR A 15 -1.19 10.56 1.32
N GLY A 16 -0.12 10.17 2.01
CA GLY A 16 -0.07 10.21 3.47
C GLY A 16 1.32 9.96 4.03
N TYR A 17 1.40 9.71 5.33
CA TYR A 17 2.62 9.37 6.06
C TYR A 17 2.27 8.45 7.24
N LEU A 18 3.27 7.73 7.76
CA LEU A 18 3.17 6.93 8.97
C LEU A 18 4.22 7.40 9.97
N THR A 19 3.88 7.44 11.25
CA THR A 19 4.81 7.79 12.32
C THR A 19 4.75 6.74 13.42
N GLY A 20 5.82 5.97 13.58
CA GLY A 20 5.97 5.02 14.69
C GLY A 20 4.89 3.93 14.76
N VAL A 21 4.32 3.52 13.63
CA VAL A 21 3.24 2.53 13.63
C VAL A 21 3.76 1.14 13.95
N MET A 22 2.95 0.36 14.67
CA MET A 22 3.27 -1.01 15.08
C MET A 22 2.80 -2.04 14.02
N PRO A 23 3.34 -3.27 14.04
CA PRO A 23 2.80 -4.42 13.35
C PRO A 23 1.29 -4.52 13.41
N GLY A 24 0.66 -4.77 12.27
CA GLY A 24 -0.80 -4.85 12.15
C GLY A 24 -1.50 -3.50 12.00
N TYR A 25 -0.76 -2.38 11.90
CA TYR A 25 -1.38 -1.10 11.55
C TYR A 25 -2.08 -1.19 10.18
N GLU A 26 -3.32 -0.73 10.14
CA GLU A 26 -4.13 -0.58 8.94
C GLU A 26 -4.16 0.89 8.49
N SER A 27 -4.03 1.12 7.19
CA SER A 27 -4.24 2.44 6.62
C SER A 27 -5.70 2.90 6.73
N ARG A 28 -5.96 4.15 6.31
CA ARG A 28 -7.31 4.53 5.88
C ARG A 28 -7.83 3.56 4.81
N ARG A 29 -9.15 3.38 4.77
CA ARG A 29 -9.83 2.68 3.68
C ARG A 29 -10.00 3.60 2.47
N TRP A 30 -10.13 3.01 1.29
CA TRP A 30 -10.53 3.67 0.05
C TRP A 30 -11.44 2.75 -0.76
N THR A 31 -12.38 3.33 -1.51
CA THR A 31 -13.25 2.59 -2.43
C THR A 31 -12.60 2.54 -3.80
N ASP A 32 -12.37 1.34 -4.31
CA ASP A 32 -11.81 1.03 -5.62
C ASP A 32 -12.90 0.42 -6.52
N THR A 33 -12.95 0.82 -7.78
CA THR A 33 -13.85 0.24 -8.79
C THR A 33 -13.28 -1.02 -9.46
N GLY A 34 -12.09 -1.46 -9.04
CA GLY A 34 -11.34 -2.58 -9.61
C GLY A 34 -10.23 -2.08 -10.53
N GLY A 35 -9.32 -2.99 -10.89
CA GLY A 35 -8.09 -2.64 -11.59
C GLY A 35 -6.84 -2.76 -10.73
N THR A 36 -5.80 -1.99 -11.03
CA THR A 36 -4.48 -2.17 -10.44
C THR A 36 -4.26 -1.22 -9.29
N THR A 37 -4.05 -1.75 -8.07
CA THR A 37 -3.57 -0.96 -6.94
C THR A 37 -2.04 -0.92 -6.93
N THR A 38 -1.46 0.27 -6.81
CA THR A 38 -0.03 0.49 -6.56
C THR A 38 0.17 1.27 -5.28
N ILE A 39 0.98 0.72 -4.36
CA ILE A 39 1.37 1.38 -3.11
C ILE A 39 2.85 1.68 -3.15
N LYS A 40 3.20 2.94 -2.86
CA LYS A 40 4.56 3.45 -2.88
C LYS A 40 4.90 4.04 -1.51
N PHE A 41 5.98 3.55 -0.89
CA PHE A 41 6.57 4.17 0.31
C PHE A 41 7.90 4.82 -0.05
N THR A 42 8.10 6.05 0.43
CA THR A 42 9.33 6.82 0.27
C THR A 42 9.84 7.25 1.64
N ASP A 43 11.15 7.13 1.83
CA ASP A 43 11.87 7.51 3.06
C ASP A 43 11.31 6.82 4.32
N CYS A 44 11.72 5.58 4.49
CA CYS A 44 11.30 4.69 5.56
C CYS A 44 12.33 4.67 6.71
N TYR A 45 11.82 4.71 7.93
CA TYR A 45 12.60 4.57 9.15
C TYR A 45 11.97 3.47 10.02
N SER A 46 12.81 2.54 10.42
CA SER A 46 12.54 1.55 11.45
C SER A 46 13.89 1.25 12.09
N GLY A 47 13.91 0.92 13.39
CA GLY A 47 15.12 0.84 14.21
C GLY A 47 16.23 -0.01 13.59
N THR A 48 16.33 -1.27 14.00
CA THR A 48 17.30 -2.22 13.41
C THR A 48 16.76 -2.86 12.13
N TRP A 49 15.44 -3.00 12.00
CA TRP A 49 14.79 -3.65 10.87
C TRP A 49 14.72 -2.68 9.67
N LYS A 50 15.20 -3.10 8.49
CA LYS A 50 15.18 -2.29 7.25
C LYS A 50 14.28 -2.92 6.18
N SER A 51 13.08 -3.32 6.61
CA SER A 51 12.07 -3.90 5.74
C SER A 51 10.67 -3.57 6.27
N ALA A 52 9.73 -3.38 5.37
CA ALA A 52 8.31 -3.27 5.67
C ALA A 52 7.52 -4.26 4.79
N ASN A 53 6.81 -5.19 5.41
CA ASN A 53 5.87 -6.05 4.71
C ASN A 53 4.57 -5.28 4.55
N VAL A 54 4.14 -5.06 3.31
CA VAL A 54 2.89 -4.35 2.99
C VAL A 54 1.95 -5.33 2.33
N ARG A 55 0.75 -5.46 2.90
CA ARG A 55 -0.28 -6.35 2.37
C ARG A 55 -1.54 -5.57 2.04
N LEU A 56 -2.00 -5.67 0.80
CA LEU A 56 -3.32 -5.18 0.41
C LEU A 56 -4.39 -6.11 1.01
N ARG A 57 -5.45 -5.51 1.54
CA ARG A 57 -6.61 -6.18 2.13
C ARG A 57 -7.88 -5.60 1.55
N LYS A 58 -8.89 -6.46 1.33
CA LYS A 58 -10.25 -6.03 1.02
C LYS A 58 -11.08 -6.05 2.29
N ASP A 59 -11.70 -4.92 2.62
CA ASP A 59 -12.63 -4.81 3.73
C ASP A 59 -13.95 -5.49 3.34
N THR A 60 -14.29 -6.58 4.02
CA THR A 60 -15.50 -7.35 3.74
C THR A 60 -16.14 -7.84 5.03
N PHE A 61 -17.42 -8.21 4.96
CA PHE A 61 -18.07 -8.86 6.09
C PHE A 61 -17.50 -10.27 6.30
N GLY A 62 -16.67 -10.45 7.32
CA GLY A 62 -15.98 -11.70 7.64
C GLY A 62 -14.46 -11.50 7.72
N PRO A 63 -13.65 -12.55 7.50
CA PRO A 63 -12.20 -12.39 7.38
C PRO A 63 -11.85 -11.64 6.08
N ASP A 64 -11.18 -10.50 6.23
CA ASP A 64 -10.75 -9.68 5.08
C ASP A 64 -9.82 -10.45 4.14
N PRO A 65 -10.21 -10.63 2.86
CA PRO A 65 -9.35 -11.23 1.85
C PRO A 65 -8.00 -10.55 1.80
N ALA A 66 -6.97 -11.37 1.86
CA ALA A 66 -5.59 -10.95 1.87
C ALA A 66 -4.95 -11.20 0.50
N TYR A 67 -4.33 -10.17 -0.08
CA TYR A 67 -3.58 -10.31 -1.33
C TYR A 67 -2.09 -10.59 -1.04
N ALA A 68 -1.31 -10.75 -2.10
CA ALA A 68 0.14 -11.00 -1.98
C ALA A 68 0.81 -9.94 -1.08
N THR A 69 1.81 -10.35 -0.30
CA THR A 69 2.59 -9.43 0.53
C THR A 69 3.76 -8.89 -0.27
N ALA A 70 3.91 -7.57 -0.35
CA ALA A 70 5.08 -6.94 -0.93
C ALA A 70 6.10 -6.60 0.16
N VAL A 71 7.39 -6.85 -0.09
CA VAL A 71 8.47 -6.59 0.87
C VAL A 71 9.21 -5.31 0.44
N PHE A 72 9.05 -4.24 1.21
CA PHE A 72 9.61 -2.93 0.91
C PHE A 72 10.93 -2.76 1.65
N THR A 73 12.05 -2.74 0.92
CA THR A 73 13.41 -2.59 1.49
C THR A 73 14.12 -1.35 0.97
N ASN A 74 13.90 -0.97 -0.29
CA ASN A 74 14.59 0.16 -0.89
C ASN A 74 14.26 1.52 -0.24
N CYS A 75 13.04 1.72 0.28
CA CYS A 75 12.68 2.99 0.93
C CYS A 75 13.51 3.32 2.18
N PHE A 76 14.24 2.35 2.74
CA PHE A 76 15.16 2.55 3.87
C PHE A 76 16.55 3.06 3.45
N ASN A 77 16.84 3.16 2.15
CA ASN A 77 18.17 3.48 1.61
C ASN A 77 18.40 4.99 1.39
N GLY A 78 17.52 5.86 1.89
CA GLY A 78 17.69 7.32 1.82
C GLY A 78 16.38 8.07 1.69
N THR A 79 16.48 9.40 1.77
CA THR A 79 15.32 10.31 1.86
C THR A 79 14.48 10.42 0.59
N THR A 80 15.00 9.94 -0.53
CA THR A 80 14.29 9.89 -1.82
C THR A 80 14.07 8.46 -2.31
N ALA A 81 14.57 7.47 -1.57
CA ALA A 81 14.50 6.08 -1.96
C ALA A 81 13.07 5.57 -1.81
N THR A 82 12.64 4.76 -2.78
CA THR A 82 11.26 4.32 -2.93
C THR A 82 11.17 2.81 -2.96
N SER A 83 10.17 2.24 -2.28
CA SER A 83 9.69 0.88 -2.52
C SER A 83 8.26 0.91 -3.06
N THR A 84 7.96 0.01 -3.98
CA THR A 84 6.68 -0.06 -4.69
C THR A 84 6.17 -1.49 -4.67
N GLY A 85 4.88 -1.66 -4.38
CA GLY A 85 4.13 -2.89 -4.57
C GLY A 85 2.98 -2.63 -5.54
N THR A 86 2.71 -3.60 -6.40
CA THR A 86 1.62 -3.54 -7.38
C THR A 86 0.79 -4.82 -7.29
N TRP A 87 -0.52 -4.65 -7.18
CA TRP A 87 -1.51 -5.72 -7.18
C TRP A 87 -2.36 -5.55 -8.43
N SER A 88 -2.43 -6.59 -9.24
CA SER A 88 -3.27 -6.63 -10.44
C SER A 88 -4.76 -6.53 -10.09
N ASP A 89 -5.63 -6.66 -11.08
CA ASP A 89 -7.08 -6.62 -10.86
C ASP A 89 -7.51 -7.51 -9.70
N HIS A 90 -8.23 -6.88 -8.78
CA HIS A 90 -8.64 -7.41 -7.49
C HIS A 90 -10.13 -7.14 -7.21
N GLY A 91 -10.88 -6.72 -8.24
CA GLY A 91 -12.30 -6.41 -8.20
C GLY A 91 -12.62 -5.09 -7.50
N SER A 92 -13.87 -4.65 -7.59
CA SER A 92 -14.34 -3.45 -6.89
C SER A 92 -14.61 -3.73 -5.41
N GLY A 93 -14.43 -2.72 -4.56
CA GLY A 93 -14.76 -2.77 -3.13
C GLY A 93 -13.98 -1.76 -2.31
N ASP A 94 -14.03 -1.90 -0.99
CA ASP A 94 -13.24 -1.09 -0.08
C ASP A 94 -11.94 -1.82 0.26
N TYR A 95 -10.82 -1.10 0.23
CA TYR A 95 -9.49 -1.63 0.42
C TYR A 95 -8.70 -0.81 1.43
N TYR A 96 -7.74 -1.47 2.05
CA TYR A 96 -6.72 -0.85 2.90
C TYR A 96 -5.41 -1.63 2.75
N PHE A 97 -4.30 -1.07 3.22
CA PHE A 97 -3.09 -1.86 3.43
C PHE A 97 -2.78 -2.04 4.90
N ALA A 98 -2.23 -3.20 5.23
CA ALA A 98 -1.68 -3.50 6.54
C ALA A 98 -0.15 -3.59 6.46
N VAL A 99 0.54 -3.14 7.51
CA VAL A 99 2.01 -3.21 7.59
C VAL A 99 2.49 -4.18 8.66
N ASN A 100 3.51 -4.97 8.29
CA ASN A 100 4.23 -5.89 9.17
C ASN A 100 3.33 -6.83 9.98
N GLU A 101 2.26 -7.33 9.36
CA GLU A 101 1.34 -8.26 10.01
C GLU A 101 2.09 -9.47 10.60
N GLY A 102 1.83 -9.78 11.87
CA GLY A 102 2.51 -10.87 12.60
C GLY A 102 3.93 -10.54 13.09
N GLY A 103 4.44 -9.34 12.82
CA GLY A 103 5.70 -8.86 13.40
C GLY A 103 5.57 -8.50 14.88
N VAL A 104 6.71 -8.43 15.59
CA VAL A 104 6.78 -8.01 17.00
C VAL A 104 7.88 -6.99 17.22
N ASN A 105 7.66 -6.04 18.14
CA ASN A 105 8.67 -5.08 18.62
C ASN A 105 9.43 -4.31 17.51
N LEU A 106 8.72 -3.92 16.45
CA LEU A 106 9.26 -3.07 15.39
C LEU A 106 8.30 -1.89 15.19
N THR A 107 8.86 -0.70 14.94
CA THR A 107 8.09 0.49 14.58
C THR A 107 8.42 0.88 13.16
N LEU A 108 7.44 1.40 12.43
CA LEU A 108 7.63 1.90 11.08
C LEU A 108 7.19 3.36 10.98
N THR A 109 8.08 4.19 10.45
CA THR A 109 7.79 5.55 10.02
C THR A 109 8.02 5.63 8.52
N VAL A 110 7.11 6.26 7.79
CA VAL A 110 7.19 6.46 6.34
C VAL A 110 6.87 7.92 6.07
N LYS A 111 7.79 8.67 5.46
CA LYS A 111 7.56 10.12 5.26
C LYS A 111 6.58 10.42 4.15
N ALA A 112 6.55 9.59 3.10
CA ALA A 112 5.58 9.75 2.04
C ALA A 112 5.04 8.42 1.56
N ILE A 113 3.71 8.34 1.56
CA ILE A 113 2.92 7.27 0.97
C ILE A 113 2.21 7.84 -0.25
N THR A 114 2.18 7.06 -1.32
CA THR A 114 1.24 7.27 -2.44
C THR A 114 0.54 5.95 -2.70
N VAL A 115 -0.79 5.98 -2.75
CA VAL A 115 -1.61 4.85 -3.20
C VAL A 115 -2.36 5.30 -4.44
N THR A 116 -2.29 4.50 -5.49
CA THR A 116 -2.98 4.68 -6.77
C THR A 116 -3.82 3.44 -7.02
N TYR A 117 -5.11 3.60 -7.34
CA TYR A 117 -6.10 2.53 -7.46
C TYR A 117 -7.13 2.89 -8.53
#